data_AF-A0A970Z1L9-F1
#
_entry.id   AF-A0A970Z1L9-F1
#
_cell.length_a   1.000
_cell.length_b   1.000
_cell.length_c   1.000
_cell.angle_alpha   90.00
_cell.angle_beta   90.00
_cell.angle_gamma   90.00
#
_symmetry.space_group_name_H-M   'P 1'
#
loop_
_entity.id
_entity.type
_entity.pdbx_description
1 polymer ?
#
loop_
_entity_poly.entity_id
_entity_poly.type
_entity_poly.pdbx_seq_one_letter_code
_entity_poly.pdbx_strand_id
1 'polypeptide(L)' 'MAYDIKKAAVLGAGVMGSTIAAHLTNAGIECVLLDIIPFELTEADKVQGLTEKSPAWRNRFAL' A
#
# COMPACT_ATOMS: atom_id res chain seq x y z
N MET A 1 -13.26 -6.01 29.13
CA MET A 1 -13.20 -4.69 28.44
C MET A 1 -12.90 -4.95 26.99
N ALA A 2 -13.73 -4.45 26.07
CA ALA A 2 -13.44 -4.51 24.65
C ALA A 2 -12.52 -3.32 24.31
N TYR A 3 -11.42 -3.59 23.61
CA TYR A 3 -10.55 -2.53 23.09
C TYR A 3 -11.25 -1.82 21.94
N ASP A 4 -11.27 -0.49 21.97
CA ASP A 4 -11.80 0.34 20.89
C ASP A 4 -10.68 0.59 19.87
N ILE A 5 -10.80 -0.04 18.70
CA ILE A 5 -9.79 0.05 17.63
C ILE A 5 -10.00 1.34 16.86
N LYS A 6 -9.14 2.33 17.07
CA LYS A 6 -9.17 3.61 16.35
C LYS A 6 -8.40 3.62 15.04
N LYS A 7 -7.35 2.80 14.96
CA LYS A 7 -6.43 2.77 13.82
C LYS A 7 -5.91 1.35 13.59
N ALA A 8 -5.74 1.00 12.33
CA ALA A 8 -5.22 -0.29 11.89
C ALA A 8 -4.14 -0.10 10.81
N ALA A 9 -3.22 -1.08 10.72
CA ALA A 9 -2.27 -1.18 9.63
C ALA A 9 -2.47 -2.51 8.92
N VAL A 10 -2.53 -2.48 7.59
CA VAL A 10 -2.60 -3.67 6.74
C VAL A 10 -1.27 -3.78 6.00
N LEU A 11 -0.60 -4.92 6.15
CA LEU A 11 0.66 -5.23 5.48
C LEU A 11 0.38 -6.10 4.25
N GLY A 12 0.76 -5.60 3.08
CA GLY A 12 0.43 -6.13 1.77
C GLY A 12 -0.70 -5.33 1.13
N ALA A 13 -0.43 -4.72 -0.03
CA ALA A 13 -1.34 -3.89 -0.81
C ALA A 13 -1.81 -4.59 -2.10
N GLY A 14 -1.75 -5.92 -2.12
CA GLY A 14 -2.41 -6.73 -3.13
C GLY A 14 -3.94 -6.77 -2.92
N VAL A 15 -4.65 -7.46 -3.82
CA VAL A 15 -6.13 -7.52 -3.87
C VAL A 15 -6.79 -7.72 -2.50
N MET A 16 -6.32 -8.70 -1.72
CA MET A 16 -6.89 -9.01 -0.41
C MET A 16 -6.63 -7.89 0.60
N GLY A 17 -5.40 -7.38 0.66
CA GLY A 17 -5.00 -6.34 1.60
C GLY A 17 -5.71 -5.02 1.34
N SER A 18 -5.79 -4.58 0.08
CA SER A 18 -6.57 -3.40 -0.30
C SER A 18 -8.06 -3.56 0.07
N THR A 19 -8.64 -4.74 -0.12
CA THR A 19 -10.05 -4.99 0.24
C THR A 19 -10.28 -4.97 1.76
N ILE A 20 -9.34 -5.53 2.55
CA ILE A 20 -9.39 -5.45 4.02
C ILE A 20 -9.29 -4.00 4.49
N ALA A 21 -8.33 -3.24 3.95
CA ALA A 21 -8.16 -1.82 4.29
C ALA A 21 -9.41 -1.00 3.90
N ALA A 22 -10.03 -1.31 2.76
CA ALA A 22 -11.28 -0.69 2.33
C ALA A 22 -12.42 -0.97 3.33
N HIS A 23 -12.59 -2.21 3.78
CA HIS A 23 -13.60 -2.53 4.79
C HIS A 23 -13.37 -1.82 6.13
N LEU A 24 -12.12 -1.75 6.60
CA LEU A 24 -11.77 -1.04 7.83
C LEU A 24 -12.09 0.46 7.72
N THR A 25 -11.70 1.07 6.61
CA THR A 25 -11.96 2.49 6.34
C THR A 25 -13.46 2.77 6.22
N ASN A 26 -14.20 1.90 5.55
CA ASN A 26 -15.66 1.99 5.45
C ASN A 26 -16.36 1.85 6.82
N ALA A 27 -15.76 1.12 7.76
CA ALA A 27 -16.24 1.04 9.15
C ALA A 27 -15.81 2.23 10.02
N GLY A 28 -15.13 3.23 9.46
CA GLY A 28 -14.67 4.42 10.18
C GLY A 28 -13.37 4.21 10.98
N ILE A 29 -12.64 3.13 10.72
CA ILE A 29 -11.33 2.87 11.32
C ILE A 29 -10.26 3.46 10.42
N GLU A 30 -9.43 4.35 10.95
CA GLU A 30 -8.30 4.90 10.19
C GLU A 30 -7.36 3.75 9.81
N CYS A 31 -7.10 3.56 8.51
CA CYS A 31 -6.29 2.43 8.03
C CYS A 31 -5.07 2.92 7.26
N VAL A 32 -3.90 2.39 7.61
CA VAL A 32 -2.67 2.56 6.83
C VAL A 32 -2.43 1.27 6.04
N LEU A 33 -2.32 1.38 4.72
CA LEU A 33 -1.95 0.26 3.85
C LEU A 33 -0.46 0.39 3.51
N LEU A 34 0.32 -0.65 3.83
CA LEU A 34 1.76 -0.67 3.62
C LEU A 34 2.13 -1.86 2.75
N ASP A 35 3.04 -1.66 1.81
CA ASP A 35 3.63 -2.74 1.04
C ASP A 35 5.14 -2.55 0.92
N ILE A 36 5.82 -3.59 0.46
CA ILE A 36 7.23 -3.53 0.10
C ILE A 36 7.41 -2.66 -1.14
N ILE A 37 8.57 -2.01 -1.24
CA ILE A 37 8.96 -1.35 -2.50
C ILE A 37 9.48 -2.39 -3.49
N PRO A 38 9.43 -2.14 -4.81
CA PRO A 38 10.14 -2.96 -5.77
C PRO A 38 11.64 -3.01 -5.46
N PHE A 39 12.27 -4.18 -5.69
CA PHE A 39 13.69 -4.39 -5.38
C PHE A 39 14.63 -3.70 -6.37
N GLU A 40 14.22 -3.58 -7.63
CA GLU A 40 15.04 -3.02 -8.71
C GLU A 40 14.21 -2.24 -9.73
N LEU A 41 14.86 -1.26 -10.37
CA LEU A 41 14.30 -0.57 -11.52
C LEU A 41 14.41 -1.47 -12.75
N THR A 42 13.31 -1.68 -13.44
CA THR A 42 13.31 -2.37 -14.73
C THR A 42 13.71 -1.40 -15.85
N GLU A 43 14.12 -1.92 -17.01
CA GLU A 43 14.43 -1.07 -18.17
C GLU A 43 13.21 -0.25 -18.63
N ALA A 44 11.99 -0.80 -18.49
CA ALA A 44 10.76 -0.07 -18.76
C ALA A 44 10.59 1.16 -17.85
N ASP A 45 11.05 1.07 -16.60
CA ASP A 45 10.97 2.16 -15.63
C ASP A 45 11.89 3.30 -15.98
N LYS A 46 13.10 2.96 -16.44
CA LYS A 46 14.09 3.94 -16.91
C LYS A 46 13.60 4.67 -18.15
N VAL A 47 12.97 3.96 -19.09
CA VAL A 47 12.35 4.56 -20.28
C VAL A 47 11.22 5.53 -19.90
N GLN A 48 10.48 5.22 -18.84
CA GLN A 48 9.45 6.11 -18.28
C GLN A 48 10.02 7.24 -17.40
N GLY A 49 11.35 7.34 -17.23
CA GLY A 49 11.99 8.34 -16.40
C GLY A 49 11.75 8.16 -14.89
N LEU A 50 11.35 6.96 -14.46
CA LEU A 50 11.13 6.64 -13.06
C LEU A 50 12.47 6.43 -12.33
N THR A 51 12.48 6.83 -11.06
CA THR A 51 13.62 6.67 -10.16
C THR A 51 13.19 5.93 -8.90
N GLU A 52 14.14 5.46 -8.09
CA GLU A 52 13.85 4.78 -6.81
C GLU A 52 13.10 5.66 -5.79
N LYS A 53 13.11 6.98 -6.00
CA LYS A 53 12.41 7.96 -5.18
C LYS A 53 11.03 8.30 -5.74
N SER A 54 10.73 7.93 -6.99
CA SER A 54 9.46 8.26 -7.64
C SER A 54 8.32 7.52 -6.94
N PRO A 55 7.27 8.22 -6.44
CA PRO A 55 6.14 7.58 -5.75
C PRO A 55 5.46 6.50 -6.61
N ALA A 56 5.34 6.74 -7.92
CA ALA A 56 4.77 5.79 -8.86
C ALA A 56 5.54 4.46 -8.93
N TRP A 57 6.87 4.49 -8.79
CA TRP A 57 7.68 3.28 -8.72
C TRP A 57 7.57 2.61 -7.36
N ARG A 58 7.68 3.39 -6.27
CA ARG A 58 7.60 2.88 -4.90
C ARG A 58 6.27 2.22 -4.58
N ASN A 59 5.17 2.70 -5.16
CA ASN A 59 3.81 2.20 -4.93
C ASN A 59 3.37 1.17 -5.98
N ARG A 60 4.27 0.62 -6.79
CA ARG A 60 3.92 -0.30 -7.89
C ARG A 60 3.06 -1.49 -7.47
N PHE A 61 3.32 -2.05 -6.29
CA PHE A 61 2.59 -3.23 -5.83
C PHE A 61 1.24 -2.90 -5.20
N ALA A 62 0.97 -1.61 -4.93
CA ALA A 62 -0.30 -1.18 -4.38
C ALA A 62 -1.38 -1.15 -5.46
N LEU A 63 -2.52 -1.79 -5.16
CA LEU A 63 -3.77 -1.75 -5.93
C LEU A 63 -4.76 -0.74 -5.34
#